data_AF-A0A4Q7DSR6-F1
#
_entry.id   AF-A0A4Q7DSR6-F1
#
_cell.length_a   1.000
_cell.length_b   1.000
_cell.length_c   1.000
_cell.angle_alpha   90.00
_cell.angle_beta   90.00
_cell.angle_gamma   90.00
#
_symmetry.space_group_name_H-M   'P 1'
#
loop_
_entity.id
_entity.type
_entity.pdbx_description
1 polymer ?
#
loop_
_entity_poly.entity_id
_entity_poly.type
_entity_poly.pdbx_seq_one_letter_code
_entity_poly.pdbx_strand_id
1 'polypeptide(L)' 'MKGAKQHNKRELMAIRRTIESVFSVLKYYGIENILARSVDGFQQTVEIIVLTYNISYILERYGFSFFK' A
#
# COMPACT_ATOMS: atom_id res chain seq x y z
N MET A 1 -2.90 31.38 1.82
CA MET A 1 -2.14 30.16 2.19
C MET A 1 -0.87 30.06 1.35
N LYS A 2 0.29 30.48 1.89
CA LYS A 2 1.61 30.25 1.28
C LYS A 2 1.88 28.73 1.29
N GLY A 3 2.24 28.14 0.15
CA GLY A 3 2.61 26.71 0.03
C GLY A 3 1.66 25.84 -0.81
N ALA A 4 0.36 26.16 -0.90
CA ALA A 4 -0.61 25.33 -1.64
C ALA A 4 -0.26 25.17 -3.13
N LYS A 5 0.34 26.18 -3.75
CA LYS A 5 0.79 26.13 -5.15
C LYS A 5 1.99 25.19 -5.39
N GLN A 6 2.83 24.92 -4.38
CA GLN A 6 3.99 24.01 -4.51
C GLN A 6 3.56 22.52 -4.49
N HIS A 7 2.48 22.19 -3.80
CA HIS A 7 1.88 20.85 -3.80
C HIS A 7 0.95 20.58 -4.99
N ASN A 8 0.60 21.62 -5.75
CA ASN A 8 -0.35 21.54 -6.87
C ASN A 8 0.32 21.16 -8.20
N LYS A 9 1.51 20.53 -8.15
CA LYS A 9 2.11 19.93 -9.35
C LYS A 9 1.36 18.64 -9.66
N ARG A 10 0.84 18.53 -10.89
CA ARG A 10 0.04 17.39 -11.35
C ARG A 10 0.73 16.03 -11.10
N GLU A 11 2.05 15.99 -11.27
CA GLU A 11 2.89 14.80 -11.00
C GLU A 11 2.88 14.39 -9.52
N LEU A 12 3.05 15.35 -8.60
CA LEU A 12 2.99 15.09 -7.16
C LEU A 12 1.60 14.61 -6.73
N MET A 13 0.54 15.15 -7.34
CA MET A 13 -0.83 14.71 -7.10
C MET A 13 -1.07 13.28 -7.61
N ALA A 14 -0.49 12.90 -8.75
CA ALA A 14 -0.57 11.54 -9.25
C ALA A 14 0.13 10.56 -8.29
N ILE A 15 1.34 10.89 -7.84
CA ILE A 15 2.08 10.08 -6.86
C ILE A 15 1.28 9.95 -5.55
N ARG A 16 0.74 11.06 -5.03
CA ARG A 16 -0.10 11.03 -3.81
C ARG A 16 -1.29 10.10 -3.96
N ARG A 17 -2.05 10.21 -5.07
CA ARG A 17 -3.21 9.35 -5.32
C ARG A 17 -2.81 7.88 -5.40
N THR A 18 -1.68 7.58 -6.04
CA THR A 18 -1.16 6.20 -6.08
C THR A 18 -0.86 5.70 -4.67
N ILE A 19 -0.16 6.50 -3.84
CA ILE A 19 0.14 6.14 -2.45
C ILE A 19 -1.15 5.89 -1.66
N GLU A 20 -2.11 6.82 -1.72
CA GLU A 20 -3.41 6.71 -1.04
C GLU A 20 -4.19 5.47 -1.49
N SER A 21 -4.19 5.18 -2.79
CA SER A 21 -4.85 4.00 -3.36
C SER A 21 -4.21 2.70 -2.85
N VAL A 22 -2.87 2.62 -2.82
CA VAL A 22 -2.17 1.44 -2.31
C VAL A 22 -2.46 1.24 -0.83
N PHE A 23 -2.39 2.28 0.00
CA PHE A 23 -2.75 2.19 1.42
C PHE A 23 -4.21 1.76 1.63
N SER A 24 -5.13 2.22 0.79
CA SER A 24 -6.53 1.77 0.83
C SER A 24 -6.64 0.26 0.59
N VAL A 25 -5.91 -0.27 -0.39
CA VAL A 25 -5.90 -1.71 -0.69
C VAL A 25 -5.28 -2.53 0.44
N LEU A 26 -4.19 -2.05 1.04
CA LEU A 26 -3.53 -2.76 2.16
C LEU A 26 -4.43 -2.95 3.38
N LYS A 27 -5.51 -2.17 3.52
CA LYS A 27 -6.53 -2.41 4.56
C LYS A 27 -7.17 -3.79 4.43
N TYR A 28 -7.43 -4.25 3.20
CA TYR A 28 -7.95 -5.61 2.96
C TYR A 28 -6.95 -6.71 3.32
N TYR A 29 -5.66 -6.38 3.37
CA TYR A 29 -4.59 -7.26 3.82
C TYR A 29 -4.34 -7.16 5.34
N GLY A 30 -5.15 -6.39 6.07
CA GLY A 30 -5.09 -6.32 7.53
C GLY A 30 -4.00 -5.40 8.10
N ILE A 31 -3.46 -4.47 7.31
CA ILE A 31 -2.38 -3.56 7.76
C ILE A 31 -2.73 -2.73 9.01
N GLU A 32 -4.03 -2.46 9.24
CA GLU A 32 -4.51 -1.68 10.39
C GLU A 32 -4.70 -2.53 11.66
N ASN A 33 -4.67 -3.86 11.55
CA ASN A 33 -5.00 -4.80 12.63
C ASN A 33 -3.79 -5.68 13.04
N ILE A 34 -2.58 -5.13 12.99
CA ILE A 34 -1.35 -5.84 13.38
C ILE A 34 -1.29 -5.97 14.91
N LEU A 35 -1.30 -7.20 15.43
CA LEU A 35 -1.25 -7.50 16.87
C LEU A 35 0.15 -7.91 17.36
N ALA A 36 1.19 -7.44 16.69
CA ALA A 36 2.57 -7.75 17.06
C ALA A 36 2.95 -7.14 18.42
N ARG A 37 3.67 -7.92 19.23
CA ARG A 37 4.08 -7.53 20.60
C ARG A 37 5.52 -7.02 20.69
N SER A 38 6.19 -6.86 19.55
CA SER A 38 7.54 -6.32 19.41
C SER A 38 7.65 -5.50 18.13
N VAL A 39 8.64 -4.59 18.08
CA VAL A 39 8.93 -3.79 16.89
C VAL A 39 9.33 -4.71 15.72
N ASP A 40 10.16 -5.72 15.98
CA ASP A 40 10.58 -6.68 14.95
C ASP A 40 9.38 -7.47 14.39
N GLY A 41 8.48 -7.92 15.26
CA GLY A 41 7.26 -8.62 14.83
C GLY A 41 6.32 -7.72 14.04
N PHE A 42 6.22 -6.44 14.42
CA PHE A 42 5.45 -5.46 13.67
C PHE A 42 6.05 -5.25 12.27
N GLN A 43 7.36 -5.03 12.19
CA GLN A 43 8.08 -4.88 10.93
C GLN A 43 7.90 -6.11 10.02
N GLN A 44 8.12 -7.32 10.54
CA GLN A 44 7.91 -8.56 9.80
C GLN A 44 6.48 -8.68 9.26
N THR A 45 5.48 -8.33 10.07
CA THR A 45 4.08 -8.40 9.64
C THR A 45 3.78 -7.39 8.52
N VAL A 46 4.31 -6.17 8.62
CA VAL A 46 4.20 -5.17 7.56
C VAL A 46 4.88 -5.65 6.27
N GLU A 47 6.10 -6.20 6.37
CA GLU A 47 6.84 -6.71 5.22
C GLU A 47 6.09 -7.84 4.52
N ILE A 48 5.52 -8.78 5.28
CA ILE A 48 4.69 -9.87 4.74
C ILE A 48 3.47 -9.32 4.01
N ILE A 49 2.72 -8.39 4.63
CA ILE A 49 1.51 -7.80 4.04
C ILE A 49 1.84 -7.11 2.71
N VAL A 50 2.89 -6.29 2.67
CA VAL A 50 3.32 -5.59 1.44
C VAL A 50 3.80 -6.58 0.39
N LEU A 51 4.53 -7.63 0.78
CA LEU A 51 4.97 -8.69 -0.13
C LEU A 51 3.78 -9.44 -0.74
N THR A 52 2.78 -9.81 0.06
CA THR A 52 1.56 -10.49 -0.43
C THR A 52 0.80 -9.61 -1.42
N TYR A 53 0.65 -8.31 -1.14
CA TYR A 53 0.08 -7.35 -2.08
C TYR A 53 0.86 -7.30 -3.39
N ASN A 54 2.20 -7.16 -3.32
CA ASN A 54 3.03 -7.07 -4.52
C ASN A 54 2.98 -8.34 -5.38
N ILE A 55 3.00 -9.52 -4.75
CA ILE A 55 2.85 -10.80 -5.44
C ILE A 55 1.48 -10.87 -6.13
N SER A 56 0.40 -10.54 -5.41
CA SER A 56 -0.96 -10.55 -5.97
C SER A 56 -1.10 -9.60 -7.15
N TYR A 57 -0.55 -8.38 -7.04
CA TYR A 57 -0.52 -7.40 -8.12
C TYR A 57 0.22 -7.92 -9.37
N ILE A 58 1.39 -8.55 -9.19
CA ILE A 58 2.16 -9.13 -10.29
C ILE A 58 1.34 -10.24 -10.95
N LEU A 59 0.76 -11.13 -10.17
CA LEU A 59 0.00 -12.27 -10.68
C LEU A 59 -1.23 -11.81 -11.48
N GLU A 60 -2.02 -10.87 -10.95
CA GLU A 60 -3.14 -10.26 -11.66
C GLU A 60 -2.71 -9.62 -12.98
N ARG A 61 -1.59 -8.88 -12.96
CA ARG A 61 -1.03 -8.24 -14.16
C ARG A 61 -0.65 -9.24 -15.25
N TYR A 62 -0.26 -10.46 -14.88
CA TYR A 62 0.07 -11.54 -15.81
C TYR A 62 -1.08 -12.53 -16.05
N GLY A 63 -2.30 -12.21 -15.60
CA GLY A 63 -3.50 -13.02 -15.88
C GLY A 63 -3.73 -14.20 -14.93
N PHE A 64 -3.02 -14.25 -13.81
CA PHE A 64 -3.21 -15.26 -12.76
C PHE A 64 -4.03 -14.65 -11.61
N SER A 65 -5.32 -15.00 -11.52
CA SER A 65 -6.18 -14.66 -10.38
C SER A 65 -6.25 -15.86 -9.43
N PHE A 66 -5.84 -15.66 -8.17
CA PHE A 66 -5.88 -16.70 -7.13
C PHE A 66 -7.21 -16.71 -6.35
N PHE A 67 -7.99 -15.64 -6.45
CA PHE A 67 -9.33 -15.54 -5.88
C PHE A 67 -10.30 -15.11 -6.97
N LYS A 68 -11.24 -16.01 -7.27
CA LYS A 68 -12.41 -15.79 -8.14
C LYS A 68 -13.64 -15.74 -7.26
#